data_AF-A0A535MZ37-F1
#
_entry.id   AF-A0A535MZ37-F1
#
_cell.length_a   1.000
_cell.length_b   1.000
_cell.length_c   1.000
_cell.angle_alpha   90.00
_cell.angle_beta   90.00
_cell.angle_gamma   90.00
#
_symmetry.space_group_name_H-M   'P 1'
#
loop_
_entity.id
_entity.type
_entity.pdbx_description
1 polymer ?
#
loop_
_entity_poly.entity_id
_entity_poly.type
_entity_poly.pdbx_seq_one_letter_code
_entity_poly.pdbx_strand_id
1 'polypeptide(L)' 'MNGGRDGLELIRRLLAQAPALLRAPGCLLLECDPAQAARVRTLARRAFPAASVEVLRDLSGRWRAVEVRLG' A
#
# COMPACT_ATOMS: atom_id res chain seq x y z
N MET A 1 16.34 -1.46 12.66
CA MET A 1 15.92 -1.63 11.25
C MET A 1 15.02 -2.85 11.17
N ASN A 2 13.69 -2.72 11.28
CA ASN A 2 12.79 -3.89 11.42
C ASN A 2 11.78 -4.04 10.27
N GLY A 3 12.10 -3.53 9.08
CA GLY A 3 11.33 -3.82 7.87
C GLY A 3 11.61 -5.20 7.27
N GLY A 4 12.34 -6.09 7.96
CA GLY A 4 12.79 -7.35 7.39
C GLY A 4 13.88 -7.17 6.32
N ARG A 5 14.28 -8.27 5.66
CA ARG A 5 15.40 -8.29 4.68
C ARG A 5 15.18 -7.34 3.50
N ASP A 6 13.93 -7.05 3.16
CA ASP A 6 13.56 -6.19 2.03
C ASP A 6 12.90 -4.86 2.42
N GLY A 7 12.78 -4.58 3.72
CA GLY A 7 12.15 -3.36 4.23
C GLY A 7 10.61 -3.38 4.24
N LEU A 8 9.93 -4.46 3.83
CA LEU A 8 8.47 -4.51 3.65
C LEU A 8 7.71 -5.34 4.69
N GLU A 9 8.36 -5.86 5.73
CA GLU A 9 7.72 -6.74 6.72
C GLU A 9 6.51 -6.09 7.40
N LEU A 10 6.65 -4.83 7.84
CA LEU A 10 5.55 -4.10 8.46
C LEU A 10 4.39 -3.87 7.49
N ILE A 11 4.69 -3.59 6.22
CA ILE A 11 3.69 -3.42 5.16
C ILE A 11 2.95 -4.72 4.91
N ARG A 12 3.64 -5.87 4.89
CA ARG A 12 3.00 -7.19 4.76
C ARG A 12 2.03 -7.47 5.90
N ARG A 13 2.46 -7.20 7.15
CA ARG A 13 1.62 -7.42 8.34
C ARG A 13 0.39 -6.51 8.33
N LEU A 14 0.57 -5.22 8.02
CA LEU A 14 -0.53 -4.27 7.88
C LEU A 14 -1.54 -4.71 6.81
N LEU A 15 -1.06 -5.04 5.61
CA LEU A 15 -1.92 -5.45 4.50
C LEU A 15 -2.65 -6.78 4.75
N ALA A 16 -2.10 -7.67 5.58
CA ALA A 16 -2.81 -8.88 6.00
C ALA A 16 -4.00 -8.58 6.93
N GLN A 17 -3.94 -7.50 7.71
CA GLN A 17 -4.96 -7.13 8.69
C GLN A 17 -5.98 -6.12 8.15
N ALA A 18 -5.55 -5.23 7.27
CA ALA A 18 -6.35 -4.10 6.79
C ALA A 18 -7.70 -4.48 6.14
N PRO A 19 -7.84 -5.58 5.37
CA PRO A 19 -9.13 -5.98 4.78
C PRO A 19 -10.24 -6.22 5.81
N ALA A 20 -9.89 -6.67 7.02
CA ALA A 20 -10.87 -6.91 8.09
C ALA A 20 -11.27 -5.64 8.85
N LEU A 21 -10.51 -4.54 8.68
CA LEU A 21 -10.68 -3.30 9.44
C LEU A 21 -11.26 -2.16 8.59
N LEU A 22 -11.03 -2.20 7.28
CA LEU A 22 -11.47 -1.13 6.37
C LEU A 22 -12.89 -1.41 5.85
N ARG A 23 -13.81 -0.48 6.09
CA ARG A 23 -15.18 -0.55 5.57
C ARG A 23 -15.26 0.03 4.16
N ALA A 24 -16.23 -0.46 3.39
CA ALA A 24 -16.64 0.15 2.14
C ALA A 24 -17.76 1.18 2.38
N PRO A 25 -17.71 2.38 1.75
CA PRO A 25 -16.57 2.92 1.02
C PRO A 25 -15.42 3.30 1.96
N GLY A 26 -14.18 3.16 1.50
CA GLY A 26 -13.00 3.42 2.35
C GLY A 26 -11.69 3.52 1.59
N CYS A 27 -10.68 4.11 2.25
CA CYS A 27 -9.37 4.33 1.66
C CYS A 27 -8.24 3.97 2.65
N LEU A 28 -7.17 3.38 2.12
CA LEU A 28 -5.90 3.17 2.81
C LEU A 28 -4.77 3.81 1.98
N LEU A 29 -4.02 4.72 2.61
CA LEU A 29 -2.83 5.34 2.05
C LEU A 29 -1.58 4.82 2.76
N LEU A 30 -0.63 4.30 1.99
CA LEU A 30 0.64 3.76 2.49
C LEU A 30 1.78 4.58 1.94
N GLU A 31 2.47 5.35 2.80
CA GLU A 31 3.75 5.95 2.41
C GLU A 31 4.80 4.87 2.17
N CYS A 32 5.59 5.02 1.10
CA CYS A 32 6.66 4.10 0.79
C CYS A 32 7.81 4.80 0.06
N ASP A 33 9.01 4.25 0.19
CA ASP A 33 10.15 4.66 -0.62
C ASP A 33 9.83 4.50 -2.12
N PRO A 34 10.21 5.45 -2.99
CA PRO A 34 9.97 5.35 -4.43
C PRO A 34 10.45 4.02 -5.05
N ALA A 35 11.59 3.48 -4.58
CA ALA A 35 12.14 2.22 -5.07
C ALA A 35 11.31 0.99 -4.64
N GLN A 36 10.47 1.14 -3.61
CA GLN A 36 9.61 0.08 -3.09
C GLN A 36 8.17 0.17 -3.61
N ALA A 37 7.73 1.31 -4.14
CA ALA A 37 6.34 1.57 -4.53
C ALA A 37 5.70 0.48 -5.40
N ALA A 38 6.43 -0.03 -6.40
CA ALA A 38 5.93 -1.11 -7.26
C ALA A 38 5.65 -2.42 -6.48
N ARG A 39 6.50 -2.75 -5.50
CA ARG A 39 6.36 -3.95 -4.67
C ARG A 39 5.22 -3.77 -3.67
N VAL A 40 5.10 -2.60 -3.06
CA VAL A 40 3.99 -2.25 -2.16
C VAL A 40 2.66 -2.31 -2.89
N ARG A 41 2.57 -1.77 -4.11
CA ARG A 41 1.38 -1.88 -4.97
C ARG A 41 1.00 -3.33 -5.23
N THR A 42 1.96 -4.19 -5.57
CA THR A 42 1.69 -5.62 -5.81
C THR A 42 1.19 -6.31 -4.54
N LEU A 43 1.76 -6.00 -3.36
CA LEU A 43 1.26 -6.54 -2.09
C LEU A 43 -0.17 -6.07 -1.81
N ALA A 44 -0.45 -4.78 -2.02
CA ALA A 44 -1.77 -4.20 -1.80
C ALA A 44 -2.84 -4.80 -2.73
N ARG A 45 -2.53 -5.00 -4.02
CA ARG A 45 -3.44 -5.68 -4.97
C ARG A 45 -3.75 -7.13 -4.57
N ARG A 46 -2.80 -7.83 -3.96
CA ARG A 46 -3.03 -9.20 -3.45
C ARG A 46 -3.93 -9.20 -2.22
N ALA A 47 -3.75 -8.23 -1.32
CA ALA A 47 -4.56 -8.10 -0.11
C ALA A 47 -5.98 -7.58 -0.39
N PHE A 48 -6.15 -6.76 -1.43
CA PHE A 48 -7.42 -6.18 -1.83
C PHE A 48 -7.73 -6.43 -3.32
N PRO A 49 -8.10 -7.66 -3.72
CA PRO A 49 -8.28 -8.00 -5.14
C PRO A 49 -9.38 -7.22 -5.87
N ALA A 50 -10.39 -6.76 -5.14
CA ALA A 50 -11.52 -6.00 -5.68
C ALA A 50 -11.34 -4.48 -5.59
N ALA A 51 -10.26 -3.99 -4.98
CA ALA A 51 -10.02 -2.56 -4.80
C ALA A 51 -9.32 -1.92 -6.00
N SER A 52 -9.51 -0.61 -6.17
CA SER A 52 -8.61 0.19 -6.99
C SER A 52 -7.31 0.42 -6.23
N VAL A 53 -6.16 0.15 -6.86
CA VAL A 53 -4.83 0.30 -6.23
C VAL A 53 -3.88 1.05 -7.14
N GLU A 54 -3.51 2.26 -6.73
CA GLU A 54 -2.73 3.22 -7.51
C GLU A 54 -1.47 3.70 -6.77
N VAL A 55 -0.47 4.18 -7.52
CA VAL A 55 0.72 4.83 -6.94
C VAL A 55 0.61 6.33 -7.14
N LEU A 56 0.65 7.08 -6.04
CA LEU A 56 0.54 8.53 -6.05
C LEU A 56 1.92 9.19 -6.11
N ARG A 57 2.01 10.27 -6.90
CA ARG A 57 3.15 11.16 -6.94
C ARG A 57 2.92 12.35 -6.01
N ASP A 58 3.99 12.83 -5.36
CA ASP A 58 3.98 14.12 -4.68
C ASP A 58 4.01 15.29 -5.69
N LEU A 59 3.92 16.52 -5.18
CA LEU A 59 3.99 17.75 -5.97
C LEU A 59 5.34 17.92 -6.70
N SER A 60 6.38 17.20 -6.28
CA SER A 60 7.69 17.14 -6.95
C SER A 60 7.77 16.00 -7.98
N GLY A 61 6.66 15.30 -8.26
CA GLY A 61 6.57 14.22 -9.23
C GLY A 61 7.17 12.89 -8.76
N ARG A 62 7.56 12.76 -7.49
CA ARG A 62 8.16 11.52 -6.95
C ARG A 62 7.08 10.60 -6.42
N TRP A 63 7.22 9.30 -6.64
CA TRP A 63 6.33 8.30 -6.06
C TRP A 63 6.46 8.30 -4.53
N ARG A 64 5.38 8.56 -3.81
CA ARG A 64 5.41 8.64 -2.33
C ARG A 64 4.45 7.71 -1.64
N ALA A 65 3.34 7.36 -2.27
CA ALA A 65 2.33 6.56 -1.62
C ALA A 65 1.67 5.55 -2.56
N VAL A 66 1.16 4.47 -1.98
CA VAL A 66 0.20 3.56 -2.61
C VAL A 66 -1.16 3.82 -1.99
N GLU A 67 -2.16 4.08 -2.83
CA GLU A 67 -3.55 4.26 -2.44
C GLU A 67 -4.34 2.98 -2.75
N VAL A 68 -5.16 2.53 -1.80
CA VAL A 68 -6.16 1.47 -1.97
C VAL A 68 -7.54 2.07 -1.73
N ARG A 69 -8.46 1.99 -2.71
CA ARG A 69 -9.84 2.47 -2.59
C ARG A 69 -10.84 1.33 -2.72
N LEU A 70 -11.72 1.22 -1.72
CA LEU A 70 -12.89 0.35 -1.70
C LEU A 70 -14.12 1.16 -2.10
N GLY A 71 -14.85 0.68 -3.12
CA GLY A 71 -16.11 1.24 -3.58
C GLY A 71 -17.29 0.86 -2.70
#